data_AF-A0A8K0CS82-F1
#
_entry.id   AF-A0A8K0CS82-F1
#
_cell.length_a   1.000
_cell.length_b   1.000
_cell.length_c   1.000
_cell.angle_alpha   90.00
_cell.angle_beta   90.00
_cell.angle_gamma   90.00
#
_symmetry.space_group_name_H-M   'P 1'
#
loop_
_entity.id
_entity.type
_entity.pdbx_description
1 polymer ?
#
loop_
_entity_poly.entity_id
_entity_poly.type
_entity_poly.pdbx_seq_one_letter_code
_entity_poly.pdbx_strand_id
1 'polypeptide(L)'
;MSPHTWSLLLLLCLDAVTAHEKCISKLIPNTESPVCVCNASYCDTIPALEKISSSHYVLYTTSKSGERLKKDVQSFTNSSSSTRSTVVKINIEKEYQTIIGWGGAVTDAVGININSLSIEAQKKLLESYFSREGLEYNLVRVPIGGTDFSTHLYTYDDGKEDLNLTHFSLSAEDLEYKIPVLKSANSYSNNTLQLLGSAWYAPDWMKTHNHTNSGYIKTSMYQTWADYHVKFLESYKEHGLNFWGITTGNEPSFASFMPLEIACNKWQPKQMVC
;
A
#
# COMPACT_ATOMS: atom_id res chain seq x y z
N MET A 1 -30.45 22.35 -49.30
CA MET A 1 -29.52 21.40 -48.67
C MET A 1 -28.59 22.21 -47.79
N SER A 2 -28.57 21.89 -46.49
CA SER A 2 -28.01 22.69 -45.38
C SER A 2 -26.47 22.75 -45.37
N PRO A 3 -25.84 23.86 -44.93
CA PRO A 3 -24.41 23.88 -44.65
C PRO A 3 -24.15 23.37 -43.23
N HIS A 4 -23.34 22.31 -43.11
CA HIS A 4 -22.91 21.76 -41.82
C HIS A 4 -21.88 22.69 -41.15
N THR A 5 -22.29 23.35 -40.08
CA THR A 5 -21.40 24.02 -39.12
C THR A 5 -20.80 22.99 -38.18
N TRP A 6 -19.47 22.84 -38.19
CA TRP A 6 -18.74 22.05 -37.20
C TRP A 6 -18.55 22.88 -35.94
N SER A 7 -19.27 22.54 -34.87
CA SER A 7 -19.04 23.12 -33.55
C SER A 7 -17.81 22.47 -32.92
N LEU A 8 -16.75 23.26 -32.78
CA LEU A 8 -15.56 22.91 -32.01
C LEU A 8 -15.94 22.95 -30.51
N LEU A 9 -16.19 21.79 -29.89
CA LEU A 9 -16.26 21.72 -28.43
C LEU A 9 -14.84 21.88 -27.87
N LEU A 10 -14.53 23.10 -27.38
CA LEU A 10 -13.45 23.26 -26.42
C LEU A 10 -13.87 22.52 -25.14
N LEU A 11 -13.31 21.34 -24.89
CA LEU A 11 -13.20 20.83 -23.52
C LEU A 11 -12.25 21.76 -22.77
N LEU A 12 -12.81 22.72 -22.05
CA LEU A 12 -12.11 23.37 -20.96
C LEU A 12 -11.94 22.31 -19.86
N CYS A 13 -10.78 21.65 -19.82
CA CYS A 13 -10.29 21.06 -18.58
C CYS A 13 -10.06 22.21 -17.61
N LEU A 14 -11.10 22.52 -16.83
CA LEU A 14 -10.92 23.22 -15.56
C LEU A 14 -10.19 22.23 -14.66
N ASP A 15 -8.86 22.29 -14.69
CA ASP A 15 -8.07 21.85 -13.55
C ASP A 15 -8.49 22.76 -12.40
N ALA A 16 -9.45 22.30 -11.60
CA ALA A 16 -9.80 22.94 -10.36
C ALA A 16 -8.55 22.87 -9.48
N VAL A 17 -7.79 23.97 -9.45
CA VAL A 17 -6.70 24.14 -8.49
C VAL A 17 -7.36 24.17 -7.11
N THR A 18 -7.44 23.02 -6.47
CA THR A 18 -7.87 22.90 -5.09
C THR A 18 -6.87 23.69 -4.25
N ALA A 19 -7.37 24.67 -3.50
CA ALA A 19 -6.54 25.46 -2.61
C ALA A 19 -5.90 24.51 -1.59
N HIS A 20 -4.58 24.59 -1.41
CA HIS A 20 -3.85 23.76 -0.46
C HIS A 20 -4.46 23.86 0.94
N GLU A 21 -4.94 22.72 1.45
CA GLU A 21 -5.52 22.59 2.79
C GLU A 21 -4.37 22.32 3.78
N LYS A 22 -4.26 23.16 4.83
CA LYS A 22 -3.19 23.05 5.83
C LYS A 22 -3.57 22.11 6.95
N CYS A 23 -2.61 21.38 7.50
CA CYS A 23 -2.80 20.55 8.69
C CYS A 23 -3.54 21.28 9.84
N ILE A 24 -4.70 20.77 10.23
CA ILE A 24 -5.36 21.14 11.50
C ILE A 24 -4.65 20.36 12.62
N SER A 25 -3.66 21.02 13.21
CA SER A 25 -2.78 20.44 14.23
C SER A 25 -3.52 20.17 15.54
N LYS A 26 -3.38 18.95 16.07
CA LYS A 26 -3.84 18.56 17.41
C LYS A 26 -2.77 17.77 18.13
N LEU A 27 -2.34 18.23 19.31
CA LEU A 27 -1.47 17.45 20.18
C LEU A 27 -2.29 16.41 20.94
N ILE A 28 -1.89 15.14 20.84
CA ILE A 28 -2.49 14.05 21.61
C ILE A 28 -1.72 13.90 22.94
N PRO A 29 -2.38 13.73 24.09
CA PRO A 29 -1.69 13.47 25.35
C PRO A 29 -0.68 12.33 25.22
N ASN A 30 0.51 12.49 25.82
CA ASN A 30 1.61 11.53 25.76
C ASN A 30 2.25 11.32 24.37
N THR A 31 2.09 12.27 23.44
CA THR A 31 2.79 12.27 22.15
C THR A 31 3.76 13.44 22.05
N GLU A 32 4.84 13.27 21.27
CA GLU A 32 5.89 14.29 21.15
C GLU A 32 5.72 15.25 19.96
N SER A 33 4.73 15.02 19.11
CA SER A 33 4.44 15.80 17.91
C SER A 33 2.94 15.75 17.61
N PRO A 34 2.34 16.83 17.07
CA PRO A 34 0.91 16.84 16.79
C PRO A 34 0.51 15.91 15.63
N VAL A 35 -0.77 15.57 15.54
CA VAL A 35 -1.36 14.94 14.36
C VAL A 35 -2.11 15.99 13.54
N CYS A 36 -2.38 15.67 12.26
CA CYS A 36 -3.31 16.44 11.43
C CYS A 36 -4.68 15.80 11.51
N VAL A 37 -5.69 16.59 11.91
CA VAL A 37 -7.05 16.10 12.10
C VAL A 37 -7.82 16.23 10.80
N CYS A 38 -8.32 15.10 10.31
CA CYS A 38 -9.23 15.02 9.16
C CYS A 38 -10.62 14.54 9.58
N ASN A 39 -11.63 14.87 8.79
CA ASN A 39 -13.00 14.39 8.92
C ASN A 39 -13.68 14.32 7.54
N ALA A 40 -15.00 14.09 7.53
CA ALA A 40 -15.79 14.01 6.31
C ALA A 40 -15.75 15.28 5.42
N SER A 41 -15.52 16.45 6.01
CA SER A 41 -15.54 17.74 5.29
C SER A 41 -14.17 18.36 5.07
N TYR A 42 -13.11 17.83 5.68
CA TYR A 42 -11.79 18.47 5.69
C TYR A 42 -10.65 17.46 5.82
N CYS A 43 -9.59 17.62 5.04
CA CYS A 43 -8.31 16.94 5.29
C CYS A 43 -7.18 17.69 4.59
N ASP A 44 -6.03 17.82 5.25
CA ASP A 44 -4.89 18.53 4.65
C ASP A 44 -4.39 17.85 3.37
N THR A 45 -3.92 18.67 2.44
CA THR A 45 -3.41 18.24 1.14
C THR A 45 -1.96 18.65 0.99
N ILE A 46 -1.21 17.94 0.15
CA ILE A 46 0.16 18.27 -0.19
C ILE A 46 0.14 19.17 -1.44
N PRO A 47 0.76 20.37 -1.40
CA PRO A 47 0.77 21.23 -2.56
C PRO A 47 1.52 20.57 -3.73
N ALA A 48 0.88 20.56 -4.90
CA ALA A 48 1.42 19.95 -6.11
C ALA A 48 2.82 20.51 -6.45
N LEU A 49 3.66 19.64 -6.99
CA LEU A 49 4.94 20.01 -7.59
C LEU A 49 4.67 20.78 -8.89
N GLU A 50 4.92 22.08 -8.84
CA GLU A 50 4.84 22.95 -10.01
C GLU A 50 6.19 22.98 -10.73
N LYS A 51 6.15 23.21 -12.05
CA LYS A 51 7.37 23.37 -12.84
C LYS A 51 8.06 24.68 -12.45
N ILE A 52 9.19 24.58 -11.76
CA ILE A 52 10.02 25.73 -11.39
C ILE A 52 11.19 25.91 -12.35
N SER A 53 11.79 27.11 -12.34
CA SER A 53 13.01 27.39 -13.13
C SER A 53 14.20 26.59 -12.61
N SER A 54 15.17 26.28 -13.49
CA SER A 54 16.37 25.50 -13.14
C SER A 54 17.31 26.16 -12.12
N SER A 55 17.13 27.46 -11.85
CA SER A 55 17.85 28.19 -10.81
C SER A 55 17.22 28.04 -9.42
N HIS A 56 16.14 27.27 -9.28
CA HIS A 56 15.41 27.07 -8.04
C HIS A 56 15.25 25.58 -7.70
N TYR A 57 14.95 25.30 -6.44
CA TYR A 57 14.56 24.00 -5.93
C TYR A 57 13.36 24.11 -4.99
N VAL A 58 12.56 23.05 -4.92
CA VAL A 58 11.46 22.94 -3.94
C VAL A 58 11.97 22.22 -2.71
N LEU A 59 11.67 22.75 -1.53
CA LEU A 59 11.95 22.15 -0.23
C LEU A 59 10.62 21.80 0.45
N TYR A 60 10.47 20.56 0.88
CA TYR A 60 9.38 20.13 1.75
C TYR A 60 9.94 19.83 3.13
N THR A 61 9.39 20.47 4.17
CA THR A 61 9.85 20.28 5.55
C THR A 61 8.76 19.69 6.43
N THR A 62 9.11 18.63 7.16
CA THR A 62 8.32 18.08 8.26
C THR A 62 9.17 18.10 9.52
N SER A 63 8.60 18.52 10.65
CA SER A 63 9.34 18.67 11.91
C SER A 63 8.55 18.19 13.12
N LYS A 64 9.28 17.82 14.17
CA LYS A 64 8.68 17.45 15.47
C LYS A 64 7.81 18.57 16.05
N SER A 65 8.19 19.83 15.82
CA SER A 65 7.45 21.01 16.29
C SER A 65 6.14 21.28 15.54
N GLY A 66 5.92 20.68 14.36
CA GLY A 66 4.61 20.71 13.70
C GLY A 66 4.60 21.11 12.23
N GLU A 67 5.75 21.31 11.57
CA GLU A 67 5.73 21.47 10.11
C GLU A 67 5.32 20.14 9.47
N ARG A 68 4.46 20.19 8.44
CA ARG A 68 3.87 19.02 7.78
C ARG A 68 3.95 19.23 6.28
N LEU A 69 4.96 18.63 5.65
CA LEU A 69 5.29 18.78 4.23
C LEU A 69 5.14 20.23 3.75
N LYS A 70 5.65 21.16 4.56
CA LYS A 70 5.59 22.58 4.28
C LYS A 70 6.47 22.87 3.06
N LYS A 71 5.83 23.25 1.96
CA LYS A 71 6.49 23.63 0.71
C LYS A 71 7.14 25.00 0.82
N ASP A 72 8.37 25.11 0.37
CA ASP A 72 9.12 26.34 0.16
C ASP A 72 9.88 26.27 -1.16
N VAL A 73 10.14 27.42 -1.79
CA VAL A 73 10.90 27.51 -3.05
C VAL A 73 12.13 28.37 -2.81
N GLN A 74 13.28 27.78 -3.01
CA GLN A 74 14.58 28.38 -2.73
C GLN A 74 15.41 28.46 -4.01
N SER A 75 16.40 29.35 -4.05
CA SER A 75 17.27 29.54 -5.22
C SER A 75 18.63 28.89 -5.01
N PHE A 76 19.18 28.30 -6.07
CA PHE A 76 20.58 27.89 -6.08
C PHE A 76 21.49 29.12 -5.98
N THR A 77 22.57 29.00 -5.21
CA THR A 77 23.57 30.06 -5.07
C THR A 77 24.91 29.58 -5.64
N ASN A 78 25.56 30.44 -6.42
CA ASN A 78 26.93 30.19 -6.89
C ASN A 78 27.89 30.43 -5.70
N SER A 79 28.12 29.40 -4.89
CA SER A 79 29.00 29.53 -3.73
C SER A 79 30.40 29.00 -4.02
N SER A 80 31.32 29.92 -4.32
CA SER A 80 32.78 29.71 -4.21
C SER A 80 33.32 30.02 -2.80
N SER A 81 32.45 30.41 -1.85
CA SER A 81 32.83 30.95 -0.54
C SER A 81 31.81 30.60 0.56
N SER A 82 31.36 29.35 0.63
CA SER A 82 30.50 28.89 1.72
C SER A 82 31.35 28.67 2.98
N THR A 83 31.14 29.47 4.03
CA THR A 83 31.64 29.24 5.39
C THR A 83 30.91 28.11 6.13
N ARG A 84 29.98 27.40 5.46
CA ARG A 84 29.23 26.28 6.06
C ARG A 84 30.13 25.07 6.23
N SER A 85 30.04 24.44 7.40
CA SER A 85 30.90 23.32 7.82
C SER A 85 30.61 21.99 7.12
N THR A 86 29.45 21.84 6.46
CA THR A 86 29.04 20.56 5.84
C THR A 86 28.59 20.79 4.41
N VAL A 87 29.20 20.03 3.48
CA VAL A 87 28.86 20.04 2.05
C VAL A 87 28.52 18.61 1.62
N VAL A 88 27.32 18.42 1.07
CA VAL A 88 26.89 17.17 0.43
C VAL A 88 27.04 17.34 -1.08
N LYS A 89 27.79 16.43 -1.72
CA LYS A 89 28.01 16.45 -3.18
C LYS A 89 27.25 15.30 -3.81
N ILE A 90 26.51 15.59 -4.87
CA ILE A 90 25.75 14.60 -5.66
C ILE A 90 26.57 14.30 -6.92
N ASN A 91 26.88 13.02 -7.18
CA ASN A 91 27.49 12.58 -8.43
C ASN A 91 26.42 11.89 -9.28
N ILE A 92 26.01 12.54 -10.37
CA ILE A 92 24.96 12.04 -11.28
C ILE A 92 25.45 10.96 -12.25
N GLU A 93 26.76 10.74 -12.37
CA GLU A 93 27.33 9.68 -13.21
C GLU A 93 27.35 8.32 -12.50
N LYS A 94 27.09 8.30 -11.19
CA LYS A 94 27.07 7.07 -10.38
C LYS A 94 25.64 6.68 -10.05
N GLU A 95 25.11 5.77 -10.84
CA GLU A 95 23.77 5.20 -10.66
C GLU A 95 23.77 4.00 -9.71
N TYR A 96 22.59 3.68 -9.16
CA TYR A 96 22.35 2.53 -8.29
C TYR A 96 21.03 1.83 -8.70
N GLN A 97 20.25 1.33 -7.75
CA GLN A 97 18.99 0.65 -8.03
C GLN A 97 17.90 1.60 -8.56
N THR A 98 17.01 1.07 -9.39
CA THR A 98 15.72 1.70 -9.68
C THR A 98 14.76 1.47 -8.51
N ILE A 99 13.97 2.49 -8.17
CA ILE A 99 12.97 2.42 -7.10
C ILE A 99 11.64 1.93 -7.67
N ILE A 100 11.11 0.82 -7.15
CA ILE A 100 9.81 0.27 -7.55
C ILE A 100 8.67 1.16 -7.06
N GLY A 101 8.72 1.58 -5.79
CA GLY A 101 7.65 2.38 -5.22
C GLY A 101 7.69 2.48 -3.70
N TRP A 102 6.65 3.12 -3.17
CA TRP A 102 6.40 3.33 -1.76
C TRP A 102 4.92 3.07 -1.47
N GLY A 103 4.64 2.56 -0.26
CA GLY A 103 3.28 2.55 0.23
C GLY A 103 3.07 1.76 1.51
N GLY A 104 1.97 1.03 1.59
CA GLY A 104 1.51 0.36 2.81
C GLY A 104 0.81 -0.96 2.57
N ALA A 105 0.24 -1.55 3.61
CA ALA A 105 -0.52 -2.80 3.54
C ALA A 105 -2.03 -2.54 3.68
N VAL A 106 -2.84 -3.23 2.88
CA VAL A 106 -4.30 -3.29 3.06
C VAL A 106 -4.62 -4.62 3.74
N THR A 107 -4.52 -4.62 5.07
CA THR A 107 -4.92 -5.75 5.93
C THR A 107 -6.42 -5.69 6.22
N ASP A 108 -6.97 -6.74 6.81
CA ASP A 108 -8.38 -6.78 7.24
C ASP A 108 -8.66 -5.63 8.22
N ALA A 109 -7.77 -5.40 9.21
CA ALA A 109 -7.89 -4.27 10.12
C ALA A 109 -7.92 -2.92 9.39
N VAL A 110 -7.10 -2.71 8.35
CA VAL A 110 -7.15 -1.47 7.55
C VAL A 110 -8.51 -1.35 6.87
N GLY A 111 -8.97 -2.41 6.22
CA GLY A 111 -10.26 -2.46 5.55
C GLY A 111 -11.44 -2.15 6.48
N ILE A 112 -11.48 -2.79 7.65
CA ILE A 112 -12.51 -2.59 8.68
C ILE A 112 -12.48 -1.15 9.21
N ASN A 113 -11.29 -0.61 9.53
CA ASN A 113 -11.18 0.75 10.06
C ASN A 113 -11.60 1.80 9.02
N ILE A 114 -11.23 1.63 7.75
CA ILE A 114 -11.70 2.51 6.67
C ILE A 114 -13.21 2.42 6.55
N ASN A 115 -13.77 1.21 6.48
CA ASN A 115 -15.20 1.01 6.33
C ASN A 115 -16.03 1.55 7.50
N SER A 116 -15.43 1.74 8.68
CA SER A 116 -16.09 2.36 9.85
C SER A 116 -16.30 3.88 9.73
N LEU A 117 -15.65 4.53 8.77
CA LEU A 117 -15.78 5.97 8.49
C LEU A 117 -16.96 6.26 7.56
N SER A 118 -17.45 7.50 7.53
CA SER A 118 -18.38 7.95 6.48
C SER A 118 -17.69 7.90 5.10
N ILE A 119 -18.47 7.76 4.03
CA ILE A 119 -17.94 7.66 2.66
C ILE A 119 -17.04 8.85 2.29
N GLU A 120 -17.38 10.05 2.75
CA GLU A 120 -16.60 11.26 2.51
C GLU A 120 -15.26 11.23 3.26
N ALA A 121 -15.25 10.74 4.50
CA ALA A 121 -14.02 10.58 5.26
C ALA A 121 -13.13 9.45 4.69
N GLN A 122 -13.74 8.36 4.20
CA GLN A 122 -13.03 7.30 3.47
C GLN A 122 -12.34 7.85 2.24
N LYS A 123 -13.06 8.64 1.43
CA LYS A 123 -12.52 9.30 0.25
C LYS A 123 -11.32 10.18 0.61
N LYS A 124 -11.46 11.07 1.60
CA LYS A 124 -10.36 11.96 2.03
C LYS A 124 -9.12 11.17 2.48
N LEU A 125 -9.32 10.11 3.27
CA LEU A 125 -8.22 9.25 3.72
C LEU A 125 -7.49 8.58 2.53
N LEU A 126 -8.23 8.04 1.56
CA LEU A 126 -7.65 7.38 0.39
C LEU A 126 -6.98 8.39 -0.55
N GLU A 127 -7.56 9.59 -0.72
CA GLU A 127 -6.91 10.68 -1.46
C GLU A 127 -5.57 11.08 -0.80
N SER A 128 -5.52 11.20 0.53
CA SER A 128 -4.27 11.53 1.25
C SER A 128 -3.15 10.52 0.98
N TYR A 129 -3.45 9.24 0.75
CA TYR A 129 -2.42 8.24 0.43
C TYR A 129 -2.13 8.14 -1.07
N PHE A 130 -3.15 8.12 -1.92
CA PHE A 130 -3.01 7.66 -3.30
C PHE A 130 -3.11 8.78 -4.35
N SER A 131 -3.74 9.92 -4.04
CA SER A 131 -3.93 10.99 -5.02
C SER A 131 -2.70 11.87 -5.17
N ARG A 132 -2.71 12.69 -6.23
CA ARG A 132 -1.71 13.72 -6.53
C ARG A 132 -1.62 14.82 -5.47
N GLU A 133 -2.70 15.02 -4.73
CA GLU A 133 -2.77 15.97 -3.62
C GLU A 133 -2.43 15.29 -2.27
N GLY A 134 -2.04 14.01 -2.33
CA GLY A 134 -1.60 13.19 -1.21
C GLY A 134 -0.16 12.69 -1.39
N LEU A 135 0.14 11.52 -0.84
CA LEU A 135 1.47 10.92 -0.81
C LEU A 135 1.83 10.15 -2.10
N GLU A 136 0.90 10.04 -3.05
CA GLU A 136 1.06 9.31 -4.31
C GLU A 136 1.62 7.88 -4.13
N TYR A 137 1.14 7.15 -3.11
CA TYR A 137 1.47 5.74 -2.91
C TYR A 137 1.19 4.94 -4.19
N ASN A 138 2.16 4.11 -4.57
CA ASN A 138 2.10 3.31 -5.81
C ASN A 138 2.41 1.82 -5.58
N LEU A 139 2.68 1.41 -4.34
CA LEU A 139 2.93 0.02 -3.96
C LEU A 139 2.04 -0.36 -2.77
N VAL A 140 1.25 -1.43 -2.92
CA VAL A 140 0.36 -1.90 -1.86
C VAL A 140 0.59 -3.38 -1.59
N ARG A 141 0.85 -3.71 -0.32
CA ARG A 141 0.93 -5.10 0.14
C ARG A 141 -0.46 -5.62 0.52
N VAL A 142 -0.83 -6.80 0.02
CA VAL A 142 -2.12 -7.44 0.29
C VAL A 142 -1.86 -8.81 0.91
N PRO A 143 -2.34 -9.07 2.14
CA PRO A 143 -2.30 -10.40 2.70
C PRO A 143 -3.08 -11.41 1.86
N ILE A 144 -2.55 -12.63 1.75
CA ILE A 144 -3.25 -13.77 1.15
C ILE A 144 -3.85 -14.56 2.31
N GLY A 145 -5.16 -14.46 2.51
CA GLY A 145 -5.87 -14.96 3.69
C GLY A 145 -5.69 -14.06 4.92
N GLY A 146 -5.98 -14.62 6.10
CA GLY A 146 -5.91 -13.92 7.38
C GLY A 146 -4.50 -13.69 7.91
N THR A 147 -4.38 -12.79 8.88
CA THR A 147 -3.13 -12.35 9.52
C THR A 147 -3.33 -12.13 11.02
N ASP A 148 -2.30 -11.66 11.71
CA ASP A 148 -2.40 -11.11 13.06
C ASP A 148 -3.21 -9.80 13.14
N PHE A 149 -3.41 -9.11 12.00
CA PHE A 149 -4.30 -7.96 11.84
C PHE A 149 -5.69 -8.35 11.29
N SER A 150 -6.12 -9.58 11.58
CA SER A 150 -7.45 -10.11 11.26
C SER A 150 -8.22 -10.39 12.56
N THR A 151 -9.55 -10.37 12.50
CA THR A 151 -10.41 -10.61 13.69
C THR A 151 -10.51 -12.09 14.06
N HIS A 152 -10.16 -12.99 13.13
CA HIS A 152 -10.03 -14.42 13.34
C HIS A 152 -9.01 -15.02 12.37
N LEU A 153 -8.66 -16.30 12.59
CA LEU A 153 -7.85 -17.08 11.66
C LEU A 153 -8.72 -17.60 10.53
N TYR A 154 -8.22 -17.51 9.30
CA TYR A 154 -8.85 -18.12 8.12
C TYR A 154 -7.86 -18.23 6.96
N THR A 155 -8.14 -19.18 6.09
CA THR A 155 -7.54 -19.28 4.75
C THR A 155 -8.65 -19.32 3.70
N TYR A 156 -8.27 -19.45 2.43
CA TYR A 156 -9.22 -19.58 1.34
C TYR A 156 -9.73 -21.00 1.14
N ASP A 157 -9.17 -21.99 1.85
CA ASP A 157 -9.51 -23.41 1.65
C ASP A 157 -9.45 -24.19 2.99
N ASP A 158 -10.14 -23.66 4.00
CA ASP A 158 -10.24 -24.27 5.32
C ASP A 158 -11.19 -25.48 5.33
N GLY A 159 -10.95 -26.42 6.26
CA GLY A 159 -11.80 -27.58 6.47
C GLY A 159 -11.09 -28.90 6.17
N LYS A 160 -11.77 -29.78 5.41
CA LYS A 160 -11.23 -31.10 5.04
C LYS A 160 -10.15 -30.95 3.97
N GLU A 161 -9.25 -31.92 3.90
CA GLU A 161 -8.22 -31.98 2.87
C GLU A 161 -8.83 -31.88 1.46
N ASP A 162 -8.35 -30.92 0.67
CA ASP A 162 -8.82 -30.63 -0.68
C ASP A 162 -7.64 -30.40 -1.63
N LEU A 163 -7.07 -31.50 -2.12
CA LEU A 163 -5.87 -31.47 -2.96
C LEU A 163 -6.05 -30.72 -4.29
N ASN A 164 -7.30 -30.52 -4.73
CA ASN A 164 -7.66 -29.86 -5.99
C ASN A 164 -8.21 -28.44 -5.76
N LEU A 165 -8.21 -27.95 -4.52
CA LEU A 165 -8.68 -26.62 -4.13
C LEU A 165 -10.12 -26.33 -4.60
N THR A 166 -10.99 -27.34 -4.61
CA THR A 166 -12.38 -27.23 -5.06
C THR A 166 -13.25 -26.35 -4.16
N HIS A 167 -12.89 -26.18 -2.89
CA HIS A 167 -13.57 -25.27 -1.96
C HIS A 167 -12.89 -23.89 -1.85
N PHE A 168 -11.82 -23.65 -2.62
CA PHE A 168 -11.13 -22.36 -2.62
C PHE A 168 -12.09 -21.21 -2.89
N SER A 169 -12.16 -20.24 -1.98
CA SER A 169 -12.94 -19.02 -2.16
C SER A 169 -12.32 -17.84 -1.42
N LEU A 170 -12.43 -16.65 -2.01
CA LEU A 170 -12.11 -15.41 -1.31
C LEU A 170 -13.06 -15.24 -0.12
N SER A 171 -12.53 -14.76 1.00
CA SER A 171 -13.33 -14.59 2.21
C SER A 171 -14.18 -13.31 2.15
N ALA A 172 -15.06 -13.13 3.13
CA ALA A 172 -15.82 -11.89 3.28
C ALA A 172 -14.88 -10.68 3.41
N GLU A 173 -13.74 -10.82 4.09
CA GLU A 173 -12.78 -9.74 4.29
C GLU A 173 -12.17 -9.22 2.97
N ASP A 174 -11.93 -10.13 2.01
CA ASP A 174 -11.49 -9.73 0.67
C ASP A 174 -12.57 -8.96 -0.07
N LEU A 175 -13.79 -9.50 -0.09
CA LEU A 175 -14.89 -9.00 -0.92
C LEU A 175 -15.51 -7.71 -0.36
N GLU A 176 -15.62 -7.61 0.96
CA GLU A 176 -16.26 -6.49 1.65
C GLU A 176 -15.28 -5.36 1.97
N TYR A 177 -13.99 -5.67 2.18
CA TYR A 177 -13.01 -4.67 2.62
C TYR A 177 -11.82 -4.48 1.68
N LYS A 178 -11.00 -5.51 1.46
CA LYS A 178 -9.70 -5.34 0.77
C LYS A 178 -9.89 -4.93 -0.69
N ILE A 179 -10.71 -5.66 -1.44
CA ILE A 179 -10.94 -5.38 -2.87
C ILE A 179 -11.59 -4.01 -3.09
N PRO A 180 -12.65 -3.61 -2.36
CA PRO A 180 -13.21 -2.26 -2.48
C PRO A 180 -12.20 -1.14 -2.17
N VAL A 181 -11.37 -1.30 -1.14
CA VAL A 181 -10.31 -0.34 -0.80
C VAL A 181 -9.28 -0.25 -1.92
N LEU A 182 -8.80 -1.38 -2.44
CA LEU A 182 -7.80 -1.42 -3.52
C LEU A 182 -8.33 -0.79 -4.82
N LYS A 183 -9.60 -1.05 -5.17
CA LYS A 183 -10.24 -0.42 -6.33
C LYS A 183 -10.34 1.09 -6.16
N SER A 184 -10.75 1.55 -4.98
CA SER A 184 -10.85 2.97 -4.67
C SER A 184 -9.47 3.64 -4.72
N ALA A 185 -8.46 3.04 -4.08
CA ALA A 185 -7.08 3.50 -4.13
C ALA A 185 -6.56 3.63 -5.57
N ASN A 186 -6.79 2.62 -6.42
CA ASN A 186 -6.38 2.66 -7.82
C ASN A 186 -7.13 3.73 -8.63
N SER A 187 -8.36 4.09 -8.24
CA SER A 187 -9.13 5.16 -8.89
C SER A 187 -8.64 6.57 -8.57
N TYR A 188 -7.99 6.76 -7.42
CA TYR A 188 -7.40 8.05 -7.02
C TYR A 188 -5.95 8.20 -7.47
N SER A 189 -5.27 7.10 -7.80
CA SER A 189 -3.89 7.15 -8.26
C SER A 189 -3.78 7.54 -9.72
N ASN A 190 -2.75 8.33 -10.05
CA ASN A 190 -2.38 8.62 -11.45
C ASN A 190 -1.58 7.47 -12.10
N ASN A 191 -1.12 6.51 -11.31
CA ASN A 191 -0.34 5.37 -11.77
C ASN A 191 -1.08 4.07 -11.45
N THR A 192 -0.82 3.02 -12.22
CA THR A 192 -1.27 1.68 -11.84
C THR A 192 -0.58 1.27 -10.55
N LEU A 193 -1.36 0.90 -9.53
CA LEU A 193 -0.81 0.42 -8.27
C LEU A 193 -0.11 -0.94 -8.47
N GLN A 194 1.12 -1.05 -7.97
CA GLN A 194 1.82 -2.33 -7.87
C GLN A 194 1.29 -3.06 -6.64
N LEU A 195 0.67 -4.24 -6.84
CA LEU A 195 0.19 -5.07 -5.72
C LEU A 195 1.18 -6.18 -5.39
N LEU A 196 1.50 -6.34 -4.11
CA LEU A 196 2.40 -7.38 -3.59
C LEU A 196 1.64 -8.32 -2.65
N GLY A 197 1.52 -9.59 -3.03
CA GLY A 197 0.86 -10.62 -2.22
C GLY A 197 1.81 -11.28 -1.22
N SER A 198 1.32 -11.63 -0.04
CA SER A 198 2.07 -12.41 0.94
C SER A 198 1.15 -13.23 1.83
N ALA A 199 1.31 -14.56 1.85
CA ALA A 199 0.57 -15.44 2.76
C ALA A 199 1.25 -15.52 4.13
N TRP A 200 0.48 -15.52 5.23
CA TRP A 200 1.02 -15.76 6.58
C TRP A 200 1.11 -17.26 6.88
N TYR A 201 0.05 -18.00 6.59
CA TYR A 201 -0.07 -19.43 6.86
C TYR A 201 -0.88 -20.15 5.78
N ALA A 202 -0.67 -21.46 5.67
CA ALA A 202 -1.42 -22.34 4.80
C ALA A 202 -2.61 -22.96 5.53
N PRO A 203 -3.62 -23.51 4.82
CA PRO A 203 -4.67 -24.30 5.42
C PRO A 203 -4.10 -25.41 6.32
N ASP A 204 -4.75 -25.70 7.44
CA ASP A 204 -4.22 -26.62 8.45
C ASP A 204 -3.90 -28.00 7.88
N TRP A 205 -4.75 -28.53 7.02
CA TRP A 205 -4.56 -29.84 6.40
C TRP A 205 -3.29 -29.93 5.53
N MET A 206 -2.72 -28.80 5.06
CA MET A 206 -1.44 -28.76 4.36
C MET A 206 -0.22 -28.86 5.28
N LYS A 207 -0.38 -28.68 6.60
CA LYS A 207 0.72 -28.51 7.57
C LYS A 207 1.01 -29.80 8.34
N THR A 208 2.26 -30.01 8.75
CA THR A 208 2.73 -31.26 9.42
C THR A 208 2.03 -31.58 10.74
N HIS A 209 1.52 -30.58 11.46
CA HIS A 209 0.83 -30.75 12.75
C HIS A 209 -0.66 -30.40 12.68
N ASN A 210 -1.21 -30.16 11.48
CA ASN A 210 -2.58 -29.71 11.27
C ASN A 210 -3.01 -28.56 12.21
N HIS A 211 -2.15 -27.55 12.39
CA HIS A 211 -2.39 -26.42 13.28
C HIS A 211 -1.88 -25.11 12.68
N THR A 212 -2.72 -24.08 12.70
CA THR A 212 -2.46 -22.79 12.04
C THR A 212 -1.27 -22.04 12.64
N ASN A 213 -1.04 -22.22 13.95
CA ASN A 213 0.01 -21.53 14.71
C ASN A 213 1.38 -22.21 14.66
N SER A 214 1.53 -23.37 14.00
CA SER A 214 2.82 -24.05 13.97
C SER A 214 2.99 -25.03 12.80
N GLY A 215 4.19 -25.59 12.65
CA GLY A 215 4.49 -26.62 11.65
C GLY A 215 4.97 -26.08 10.30
N TYR A 216 5.46 -27.02 9.49
CA TYR A 216 5.91 -26.79 8.13
C TYR A 216 4.81 -27.22 7.16
N ILE A 217 4.83 -26.72 5.93
CA ILE A 217 4.02 -27.31 4.86
C ILE A 217 4.60 -28.69 4.55
N LYS A 218 3.72 -29.70 4.47
CA LYS A 218 4.11 -31.07 4.08
C LYS A 218 4.69 -31.02 2.66
N THR A 219 5.78 -31.72 2.42
CA THR A 219 6.42 -31.77 1.09
C THR A 219 5.46 -32.28 0.00
N SER A 220 4.55 -33.20 0.35
CA SER A 220 3.50 -33.68 -0.55
C SER A 220 2.47 -32.62 -0.96
N MET A 221 2.44 -31.47 -0.27
CA MET A 221 1.48 -30.38 -0.49
C MET A 221 2.10 -29.18 -1.21
N TYR A 222 3.38 -29.24 -1.62
CA TYR A 222 4.06 -28.10 -2.24
C TYR A 222 3.39 -27.66 -3.54
N GLN A 223 2.96 -28.61 -4.39
CA GLN A 223 2.25 -28.28 -5.62
C GLN A 223 0.90 -27.63 -5.31
N THR A 224 0.09 -28.23 -4.43
CA THR A 224 -1.21 -27.66 -4.03
C THR A 224 -1.06 -26.28 -3.39
N TRP A 225 0.00 -26.03 -2.62
CA TRP A 225 0.31 -24.72 -2.06
C TRP A 225 0.73 -23.69 -3.12
N ALA A 226 1.42 -24.11 -4.17
CA ALA A 226 1.70 -23.25 -5.33
C ALA A 226 0.40 -22.92 -6.08
N ASP A 227 -0.45 -23.92 -6.33
CA ASP A 227 -1.75 -23.77 -6.98
C ASP A 227 -2.68 -22.85 -6.18
N TYR A 228 -2.60 -22.87 -4.84
CA TYR A 228 -3.32 -21.96 -3.95
C TYR A 228 -2.98 -20.49 -4.22
N HIS A 229 -1.71 -20.18 -4.46
CA HIS A 229 -1.29 -18.82 -4.84
C HIS A 229 -1.77 -18.46 -6.24
N VAL A 230 -1.75 -19.41 -7.18
CA VAL A 230 -2.27 -19.18 -8.54
C VAL A 230 -3.77 -18.85 -8.48
N LYS A 231 -4.57 -19.63 -7.74
CA LYS A 231 -5.99 -19.36 -7.55
C LYS A 231 -6.24 -17.98 -6.92
N PHE A 232 -5.46 -17.60 -5.91
CA PHE A 232 -5.53 -16.24 -5.35
C PHE A 232 -5.32 -15.16 -6.42
N LEU A 233 -4.27 -15.29 -7.23
CA LEU A 233 -3.95 -14.35 -8.31
C LEU A 233 -5.07 -14.29 -9.36
N GLU A 234 -5.63 -15.44 -9.73
CA GLU A 234 -6.75 -15.53 -10.68
C GLU A 234 -8.01 -14.88 -10.11
N SER A 235 -8.39 -15.18 -8.85
CA SER A 235 -9.58 -14.60 -8.21
C SER A 235 -9.48 -13.08 -8.05
N TYR A 236 -8.32 -12.53 -7.72
CA TYR A 236 -8.14 -11.07 -7.68
C TYR A 236 -8.14 -10.44 -9.07
N LYS A 237 -7.61 -11.15 -10.08
CA LYS A 237 -7.66 -10.71 -11.47
C LYS A 237 -9.09 -10.63 -12.02
N GLU A 238 -9.98 -11.54 -11.62
CA GLU A 238 -11.42 -11.46 -11.94
C GLU A 238 -12.07 -10.18 -11.40
N HIS A 239 -11.50 -9.61 -10.33
CA HIS A 239 -11.90 -8.32 -9.79
C HIS A 239 -11.15 -7.13 -10.41
N GLY A 240 -10.35 -7.34 -11.44
CA GLY A 240 -9.58 -6.29 -12.13
C GLY A 240 -8.30 -5.86 -11.41
N LEU A 241 -7.84 -6.63 -10.43
CA LEU A 241 -6.64 -6.32 -9.65
C LEU A 241 -5.50 -7.27 -10.04
N ASN A 242 -4.44 -6.73 -10.63
CA ASN A 242 -3.27 -7.50 -11.03
C ASN A 242 -2.14 -7.33 -10.01
N PHE A 243 -1.44 -8.41 -9.70
CA PHE A 243 -0.30 -8.39 -8.79
C PHE A 243 1.01 -8.22 -9.56
N TRP A 244 1.85 -7.32 -9.06
CA TRP A 244 3.22 -7.13 -9.49
C TRP A 244 4.09 -8.32 -9.07
N GLY A 245 3.83 -8.86 -7.87
CA GLY A 245 4.56 -10.01 -7.37
C GLY A 245 3.92 -10.60 -6.11
N ILE A 246 4.46 -11.73 -5.69
CA ILE A 246 4.17 -12.36 -4.40
C ILE A 246 5.49 -12.69 -3.69
N THR A 247 5.45 -12.76 -2.37
CA THR A 247 6.56 -13.34 -1.58
C THR A 247 6.38 -14.86 -1.46
N THR A 248 7.42 -15.57 -1.05
CA THR A 248 7.34 -17.01 -0.72
C THR A 248 6.58 -17.29 0.59
N GLY A 249 6.24 -16.24 1.34
CA GLY A 249 5.58 -16.29 2.64
C GLY A 249 5.98 -15.12 3.53
N ASN A 250 5.12 -14.77 4.48
CA ASN A 250 5.43 -13.78 5.51
C ASN A 250 6.38 -14.39 6.54
N GLU A 251 7.46 -13.66 6.85
CA GLU A 251 8.39 -13.93 7.95
C GLU A 251 8.68 -15.42 8.23
N PRO A 252 9.18 -16.17 7.23
CA PRO A 252 9.30 -17.62 7.32
C PRO A 252 10.21 -18.14 8.44
N SER A 253 11.09 -17.29 8.97
CA SER A 253 11.98 -17.59 10.09
C SER A 253 11.35 -17.31 11.46
N PHE A 254 10.25 -16.55 11.53
CA PHE A 254 9.70 -15.98 12.77
C PHE A 254 9.39 -17.05 13.82
N ALA A 255 8.68 -18.10 13.43
CA ALA A 255 8.29 -19.15 14.35
C ALA A 255 9.40 -20.17 14.65
N SER A 256 10.62 -19.94 14.17
CA SER A 256 11.81 -20.67 14.61
C SER A 256 12.47 -20.03 15.84
N PHE A 257 12.19 -18.75 16.13
CA PHE A 257 12.90 -17.98 17.16
C PHE A 257 12.01 -17.42 18.27
N MET A 258 10.69 -17.34 18.07
CA MET A 258 9.77 -16.88 19.11
C MET A 258 8.61 -17.87 19.34
N PRO A 259 8.36 -18.30 20.59
CA PRO A 259 7.22 -19.12 20.95
C PRO A 259 5.96 -18.25 21.10
N LEU A 260 5.54 -17.61 20.02
CA LEU A 260 4.29 -16.84 19.97
C LEU A 260 3.21 -17.63 19.21
N GLU A 261 1.96 -17.52 19.66
CA GLU A 261 0.77 -18.11 19.05
C GLU A 261 0.32 -17.34 17.79
N ILE A 262 1.25 -16.78 17.04
CA ILE A 262 0.94 -16.06 15.79
C ILE A 262 0.93 -17.08 14.65
N ALA A 263 -0.17 -17.08 13.90
CA ALA A 263 -0.36 -17.96 12.76
C ALA A 263 0.71 -17.72 11.69
N CYS A 264 1.40 -18.79 11.30
CA CYS A 264 2.59 -18.72 10.45
C CYS A 264 2.88 -20.03 9.69
N ASN A 265 3.60 -19.90 8.56
CA ASN A 265 4.26 -21.00 7.87
C ASN A 265 5.75 -20.99 8.14
N LYS A 266 6.26 -22.07 8.76
CA LYS A 266 7.71 -22.25 8.93
C LYS A 266 8.33 -22.73 7.62
N TRP A 267 9.45 -22.12 7.27
CA TRP A 267 10.29 -22.57 6.16
C TRP A 267 11.76 -22.47 6.54
N GLN A 268 12.51 -23.52 6.31
CA GLN A 268 13.97 -23.46 6.33
C GLN A 268 14.47 -22.89 4.99
N PRO A 269 15.63 -22.20 4.95
CA PRO A 269 16.19 -21.71 3.69
C PRO A 269 16.27 -22.78 2.61
N LYS A 270 16.70 -24.01 2.95
CA LYS A 270 16.78 -25.14 2.01
C LYS A 270 15.45 -25.58 1.40
N GLN A 271 14.32 -25.21 2.01
CA GLN A 271 12.97 -25.54 1.53
C GLN A 271 12.40 -24.46 0.59
N MET A 272 13.02 -23.28 0.54
CA MET A 272 12.61 -22.18 -0.35
C MET A 272 13.42 -22.10 -1.63
N VAL A 273 14.46 -22.94 -1.78
CA VAL A 273 15.27 -22.98 -3.00
C VAL A 273 14.55 -23.84 -4.02
N CYS A 274 14.45 -23.35 -5.25
CA CYS A 274 13.96 -24.09 -6.41
C CYS A 274 14.89 -25.26 -6.78
#